data_AF-A0A7S4VTP8-F1
#
_entry.id   AF-A0A7S4VTP8-F1
#
_cell.length_a   1.000
_cell.length_b   1.000
_cell.length_c   1.000
_cell.angle_alpha   90.00
_cell.angle_beta   90.00
_cell.angle_gamma   90.00
#
_symmetry.space_group_name_H-M   'P 1'
#
loop_
_entity.id
_entity.type
_entity.pdbx_description
1 polymer ?
#
loop_
_entity_poly.entity_id
_entity_poly.type
_entity_poly.pdbx_seq_one_letter_code
_entity_poly.pdbx_strand_id
1 'polypeptide(L)'
;MVIGDHPCCSYGPPVTLGWDYEENEAVSLDDFECKRRRTLRQMILSYYRRKDLLQLAGASREEIKQATKFANRTKRQRSMTRSLLITQPIETGLESTCRKLKRLLKEDHWRTEAHLFK
;
A
#
# COMPACT_ATOMS: atom_id res chain seq x y z
N MET A 1 7.77 -4.66 -19.24
CA MET A 1 7.05 -4.02 -18.10
C MET A 1 6.08 -5.02 -17.52
N VAL A 2 5.81 -4.98 -16.22
CA VAL A 2 4.91 -5.92 -15.54
C VAL A 2 3.87 -5.20 -14.66
N ILE A 3 2.84 -5.92 -14.23
CA ILE A 3 1.83 -5.40 -13.29
C ILE A 3 2.49 -5.06 -11.96
N GLY A 4 2.27 -3.85 -11.47
CA GLY A 4 2.75 -3.40 -10.16
C GLY A 4 1.71 -3.52 -9.05
N ASP A 5 2.05 -2.99 -7.89
CA ASP A 5 1.20 -2.93 -6.69
C ASP A 5 1.01 -1.50 -6.15
N HIS A 6 1.61 -0.50 -6.82
CA HIS A 6 1.61 0.88 -6.35
C HIS A 6 0.19 1.50 -6.32
N PRO A 7 -0.32 1.93 -5.16
CA PRO A 7 -1.71 2.33 -5.03
C PRO A 7 -1.99 3.77 -5.47
N CYS A 8 -0.99 4.60 -5.79
CA CYS A 8 -1.23 6.02 -6.06
C CYS A 8 -1.45 6.37 -7.55
N CYS A 9 -1.65 5.38 -8.43
CA CYS A 9 -2.05 5.67 -9.80
C CYS A 9 -3.45 6.28 -9.82
N SER A 10 -3.70 7.40 -10.50
CA SER A 10 -5.03 8.04 -10.50
C SER A 10 -6.15 7.08 -10.97
N TYR A 11 -5.91 6.35 -12.06
CA TYR A 11 -6.84 5.39 -12.63
C TYR A 11 -6.10 4.18 -13.27
N GLY A 12 -6.75 3.03 -13.31
CA GLY A 12 -6.24 1.79 -13.93
C GLY A 12 -5.10 1.08 -13.19
N PRO A 13 -4.49 0.06 -13.81
CA PRO A 13 -3.51 -0.80 -13.17
C PRO A 13 -2.17 -0.08 -12.99
N PRO A 14 -1.50 -0.20 -11.83
CA PRO A 14 -0.11 0.21 -11.71
C PRO A 14 0.81 -0.65 -12.59
N VAL A 15 1.89 -0.04 -13.08
CA VAL A 15 2.96 -0.71 -13.84
C VAL A 15 4.26 -0.60 -13.07
N THR A 16 5.13 -1.60 -13.22
CA THR A 16 6.49 -1.57 -12.69
C THR A 16 7.47 -2.16 -13.71
N LEU A 17 8.76 -1.99 -13.44
CA LEU A 17 9.81 -2.66 -14.20
C LEU A 17 9.85 -4.14 -13.80
N GLY A 18 9.98 -5.01 -14.80
CA GLY A 18 10.19 -6.43 -14.59
C GLY A 18 11.68 -6.73 -14.41
N TRP A 19 12.01 -8.02 -14.33
CA TRP A 19 13.39 -8.49 -14.30
C TRP A 19 14.03 -8.55 -15.69
N ASP A 20 13.20 -8.60 -16.74
CA ASP A 20 13.66 -8.58 -18.11
C ASP A 20 14.31 -7.23 -18.42
N TYR A 21 15.56 -7.26 -18.87
CA TYR A 21 16.31 -6.08 -19.28
C TYR A 21 16.55 -6.12 -20.79
N GLU A 22 16.66 -4.92 -21.36
CA GLU A 22 17.06 -4.73 -22.75
C GLU A 22 18.53 -4.26 -22.73
N GLU A 23 19.41 -5.02 -23.38
CA GLU A 23 20.79 -4.62 -23.56
C GLU A 23 20.83 -3.51 -24.62
N ASN A 24 21.34 -2.34 -24.20
CA ASN A 24 21.45 -1.16 -25.05
C ASN A 24 22.92 -0.93 -25.41
N GLU A 25 23.17 -0.21 -26.50
CA GLU A 25 24.52 0.17 -26.90
C GLU A 25 25.22 0.97 -25.79
N ALA A 26 26.54 0.77 -25.68
CA ALA A 26 27.36 1.52 -24.74
C ALA A 26 27.33 3.01 -25.11
N VAL A 27 27.00 3.85 -24.14
CA VAL A 27 27.00 5.32 -24.27
C VAL A 27 28.11 5.87 -23.37
N SER A 28 28.89 6.82 -23.88
CA SER A 28 29.92 7.49 -23.07
C SER A 28 29.26 8.25 -21.90
N LEU A 29 29.96 8.35 -20.78
CA LEU A 29 29.43 9.08 -19.61
C LEU A 29 29.18 10.55 -19.95
N ASP A 30 30.10 11.17 -20.69
CA ASP A 30 29.98 12.57 -21.12
C ASP A 30 28.72 12.79 -21.97
N ASP A 31 28.43 11.89 -22.92
CA ASP A 31 27.22 11.97 -23.76
C ASP A 31 25.93 11.75 -22.96
N PHE A 32 25.97 10.90 -21.93
CA PHE A 32 24.84 10.65 -21.06
C PHE A 32 24.54 11.87 -20.17
N GLU A 33 25.56 12.49 -19.61
CA GLU A 33 25.43 13.67 -18.74
C GLU A 33 25.06 14.94 -19.50
N CYS A 34 25.49 15.07 -20.75
CA CYS A 34 25.09 16.19 -21.63
C CYS A 34 23.58 16.18 -21.96
N LYS A 35 22.92 15.02 -21.89
CA LYS A 35 21.48 14.90 -22.18
C LYS A 35 20.65 15.46 -21.03
N ARG A 36 19.78 16.43 -21.33
CA ARG A 36 18.84 16.97 -20.34
C ARG A 36 17.94 15.87 -19.77
N ARG A 37 17.88 15.81 -18.44
CA ARG A 37 16.96 14.92 -17.72
C ARG A 37 15.51 15.23 -18.12
N ARG A 38 14.72 14.18 -18.32
CA ARG A 38 13.28 14.30 -18.59
C ARG A 38 12.58 15.05 -17.46
N THR A 39 11.66 15.92 -17.83
CA THR A 39 10.76 16.59 -16.86
C THR A 39 9.80 15.59 -16.25
N LEU A 40 9.26 15.89 -15.07
CA LEU A 40 8.24 15.04 -14.42
C LEU A 40 7.06 14.74 -15.34
N ARG A 41 6.59 15.73 -16.13
CA ARG A 41 5.50 15.54 -17.09
C ARG A 41 5.84 14.52 -18.18
N GLN A 42 7.07 14.52 -18.67
CA GLN A 42 7.55 13.54 -19.66
C GLN A 42 7.70 12.12 -19.09
N MET A 43 7.77 11.98 -17.75
CA MET A 43 7.87 10.69 -17.08
C MET A 43 6.50 10.13 -16.65
N ILE A 44 5.42 10.91 -16.70
CA ILE A 44 4.08 10.43 -16.35
C ILE A 44 3.50 9.63 -17.51
N LEU A 45 3.13 8.38 -17.24
CA LEU A 45 2.42 7.54 -18.19
C LEU A 45 0.89 7.69 -18.05
N SER A 46 0.24 7.96 -19.18
CA SER A 46 -1.22 7.96 -19.25
C SER A 46 -1.80 6.57 -18.95
N TYR A 47 -3.08 6.51 -18.58
CA TYR A 47 -3.78 5.24 -18.38
C TYR A 47 -3.69 4.33 -19.61
N TYR A 48 -3.99 4.90 -20.79
CA TYR A 48 -3.95 4.15 -22.05
C TYR A 48 -2.56 3.58 -22.31
N ARG A 49 -1.51 4.41 -22.16
CA ARG A 49 -0.14 3.95 -22.37
C ARG A 49 0.26 2.83 -21.43
N ARG A 50 -0.13 2.89 -20.15
CA ARG A 50 0.12 1.80 -19.18
C ARG A 50 -0.61 0.52 -19.56
N LYS A 51 -1.88 0.63 -19.96
CA LYS A 51 -2.67 -0.52 -20.41
C LYS A 51 -2.04 -1.18 -21.62
N ASP A 52 -1.65 -0.39 -22.61
CA ASP A 52 -1.02 -0.90 -23.84
C ASP A 52 0.29 -1.61 -23.52
N LEU A 53 1.14 -1.02 -22.66
CA LEU A 53 2.39 -1.64 -22.22
C LEU A 53 2.18 -2.99 -21.53
N LEU A 54 1.14 -3.12 -20.70
CA LEU A 54 0.81 -4.38 -20.04
C LEU A 54 0.28 -5.43 -21.02
N GLN A 55 -0.58 -5.01 -21.95
CA GLN A 55 -1.13 -5.92 -22.97
C GLN A 55 -0.04 -6.41 -23.93
N LEU A 56 0.88 -5.53 -24.34
CA LEU A 56 2.05 -5.90 -25.15
C LEU A 56 2.99 -6.85 -24.41
N ALA A 57 3.09 -6.71 -23.09
CA ALA A 57 3.84 -7.63 -22.23
C ALA A 57 3.10 -8.96 -21.96
N GLY A 58 1.93 -9.18 -22.58
CA GLY A 58 1.17 -10.43 -22.47
C GLY A 58 0.21 -10.50 -21.27
N ALA A 59 0.03 -9.42 -20.51
CA ALA A 59 -0.89 -9.42 -19.38
C ALA A 59 -2.35 -9.55 -19.85
N SER A 60 -3.09 -10.45 -19.21
CA SER A 60 -4.50 -10.66 -19.54
C SER A 60 -5.38 -9.50 -19.06
N ARG A 61 -6.54 -9.33 -19.72
CA ARG A 61 -7.53 -8.31 -19.33
C ARG A 61 -8.03 -8.55 -17.91
N GLU A 62 -8.18 -9.82 -17.51
CA GLU A 62 -8.59 -10.22 -16.17
C GLU A 62 -7.56 -9.82 -15.13
N GLU A 63 -6.27 -10.04 -15.40
CA GLU A 63 -5.17 -9.67 -14.50
C GLU A 63 -5.09 -8.15 -14.31
N ILE A 64 -5.19 -7.40 -15.41
CA ILE A 64 -5.26 -5.93 -15.39
C ILE A 64 -6.44 -5.44 -14.53
N LYS A 65 -7.61 -6.07 -14.66
CA LYS A 65 -8.80 -5.74 -13.89
C LYS A 65 -8.62 -6.04 -12.40
N GLN A 66 -8.04 -7.20 -12.08
CA GLN A 66 -7.73 -7.59 -10.70
C GLN A 66 -6.74 -6.61 -10.06
N ALA A 67 -5.63 -6.29 -10.73
CA ALA A 67 -4.63 -5.34 -10.26
C ALA A 67 -5.25 -3.96 -9.98
N THR A 68 -6.13 -3.49 -10.87
CA THR A 68 -6.87 -2.23 -10.66
C THR A 68 -7.75 -2.29 -9.42
N LYS A 69 -8.44 -3.42 -9.19
CA LYS A 69 -9.26 -3.64 -8.00
C LYS A 69 -8.42 -3.63 -6.72
N PHE A 70 -7.26 -4.27 -6.73
CA PHE A 70 -6.32 -4.26 -5.59
C PHE A 70 -5.81 -2.85 -5.28
N ALA A 71 -5.34 -2.11 -6.29
CA ALA A 71 -4.88 -0.74 -6.11
C ALA A 71 -5.98 0.16 -5.51
N ASN A 72 -7.21 0.04 -6.03
CA ASN A 72 -8.35 0.81 -5.51
C ASN A 72 -8.76 0.41 -4.09
N ARG A 73 -8.66 -0.87 -3.73
CA ARG A 73 -8.87 -1.34 -2.36
C ARG A 73 -7.86 -0.68 -1.42
N THR A 74 -6.58 -0.69 -1.77
CA THR A 74 -5.51 -0.07 -0.97
C THR A 74 -5.71 1.44 -0.83
N LYS A 75 -6.11 2.14 -1.90
CA LYS A 75 -6.47 3.57 -1.83
C LYS A 75 -7.61 3.82 -0.86
N ARG A 76 -8.68 3.01 -0.94
CA ARG A 76 -9.85 3.13 -0.06
C ARG A 76 -9.45 2.91 1.40
N GLN A 77 -8.65 1.87 1.68
CA GLN A 77 -8.13 1.61 3.01
C GLN A 77 -7.32 2.81 3.54
N ARG A 78 -6.40 3.36 2.74
CA ARG A 78 -5.62 4.56 3.13
C ARG A 78 -6.51 5.78 3.38
N SER A 79 -7.54 5.98 2.57
CA SER A 79 -8.51 7.05 2.77
C SER A 79 -9.25 6.89 4.10
N MET A 80 -9.68 5.66 4.43
CA MET A 80 -10.35 5.35 5.68
C MET A 80 -9.41 5.55 6.88
N THR A 81 -8.18 5.04 6.81
CA THR A 81 -7.17 5.26 7.86
C THR A 81 -6.97 6.75 8.08
N ARG A 82 -6.80 7.53 7.00
CA ARG A 82 -6.61 8.98 7.10
C ARG A 82 -7.80 9.68 7.75
N SER A 83 -9.04 9.28 7.43
CA SER A 83 -10.23 9.85 8.09
C SER A 83 -10.34 9.48 9.57
N LEU A 84 -9.87 8.29 9.95
CA LEU A 84 -9.91 7.80 11.34
C LEU A 84 -8.75 8.32 12.20
N LEU A 85 -7.70 8.90 11.61
CA LEU A 85 -6.57 9.47 12.37
C LEU A 85 -7.02 10.51 13.42
N ILE A 86 -8.08 11.27 13.13
CA ILE A 86 -8.62 12.28 14.05
C ILE A 86 -9.18 11.63 15.32
N THR A 87 -9.80 10.45 15.18
CA THR A 87 -10.45 9.74 16.29
C THR A 87 -9.53 8.72 16.97
N GLN A 88 -8.35 8.42 16.40
CA GLN A 88 -7.41 7.44 16.95
C GLN A 88 -7.03 7.67 18.43
N PRO A 89 -6.73 8.90 18.89
CA PRO A 89 -6.37 9.11 20.29
C PRO A 89 -7.50 8.75 21.25
N ILE A 90 -8.75 9.06 20.86
CA ILE A 90 -9.95 8.77 21.65
C ILE A 90 -10.16 7.25 21.73
N GLU A 91 -10.08 6.56 20.59
CA GLU A 91 -10.20 5.10 20.51
C GLU A 91 -9.12 4.40 21.36
N THR A 92 -7.86 4.86 21.28
CA THR A 92 -6.74 4.33 22.06
C THR A 92 -6.93 4.55 23.57
N GLY A 93 -7.43 5.72 23.95
CA GLY A 93 -7.77 6.05 25.33
C GLY A 93 -8.87 5.15 25.88
N LEU A 94 -9.97 4.99 25.12
CA LEU A 94 -11.08 4.11 25.46
C LEU A 94 -10.65 2.64 25.56
N GLU A 95 -9.82 2.17 24.64
CA GLU A 95 -9.32 0.80 24.69
C GLU A 95 -8.47 0.57 25.95
N SER A 96 -7.64 1.54 26.32
CA SER A 96 -6.80 1.48 27.52
C SER A 96 -7.63 1.45 28.80
N THR A 97 -8.71 2.24 28.88
CA THR A 97 -9.63 2.24 30.04
C THR A 97 -10.42 0.94 30.12
N CYS A 98 -10.98 0.45 29.01
CA CYS A 98 -11.65 -0.85 28.96
C CYS A 98 -10.72 -1.99 29.40
N ARG A 99 -9.45 -1.99 28.95
CA ARG A 99 -8.45 -2.98 29.40
C ARG A 99 -8.19 -2.88 30.91
N LYS A 100 -8.13 -1.67 31.47
CA LYS A 100 -7.95 -1.47 32.92
C LYS A 100 -9.18 -1.94 33.72
N LEU A 101 -10.38 -1.65 33.25
CA LEU A 101 -11.62 -2.14 33.84
C LEU A 101 -11.72 -3.67 33.81
N LYS A 102 -11.37 -4.30 32.67
CA LYS A 102 -11.30 -5.76 32.57
C LYS A 102 -10.32 -6.40 33.57
N ARG A 103 -9.22 -5.73 33.91
CA ARG A 103 -8.29 -6.21 34.95
C ARG A 103 -8.88 -6.09 36.36
N LEU A 104 -9.66 -5.04 36.61
CA LEU A 104 -10.31 -4.82 37.91
C LEU A 104 -11.51 -5.76 38.13
N LEU A 105 -12.24 -6.10 37.06
CA LEU A 105 -13.37 -7.03 37.08
C LEU A 105 -12.94 -8.50 37.04
N LYS A 106 -11.66 -8.79 36.80
CA LYS A 106 -11.14 -10.14 36.89
C LYS A 106 -11.00 -10.47 38.37
N GLU A 107 -12.03 -11.11 38.93
CA GLU A 107 -11.93 -11.72 40.25
C GLU A 107 -10.78 -12.73 40.23
N ASP A 108 -9.75 -12.43 41.02
CA ASP A 108 -8.64 -13.33 41.25
C ASP A 108 -9.17 -14.50 42.08
N HIS A 109 -9.40 -15.67 41.46
CA HIS A 109 -9.98 -16.84 42.13
C HIS A 109 -9.21 -17.25 43.41
N TRP A 110 -7.92 -16.90 43.51
CA TRP A 110 -7.09 -17.18 44.68
C TRP A 110 -7.37 -16.25 45.87
N ARG A 111 -7.95 -15.06 45.65
CA ARG A 111 -8.37 -14.14 46.74
C ARG A 111 -9.62 -14.63 47.46
N THR A 112 -10.50 -15.33 46.77
CA THR A 112 -11.73 -15.88 47.34
C THR A 112 -11.45 -17.07 48.27
N GLU A 113 -10.40 -17.86 47.98
CA GLU A 113 -9.98 -19.01 48.80
C GLU A 113 -9.30 -18.60 50.12
N ALA A 114 -8.66 -17.42 50.18
CA ALA A 114 -8.01 -16.92 51.40
C ALA A 114 -9.00 -16.60 52.54
N HIS A 115 -10.29 -16.44 52.24
CA HIS A 115 -11.34 -16.19 53.23
C HIS A 115 -11.91 -17.47 53.87
N LEU A 116 -11.60 -18.65 53.34
CA LEU A 116 -12.08 -19.95 53.84
C LEU A 116 -11.15 -20.62 54.88
N PHE A 117 -9.98 -20.03 55.15
CA PHE A 117 -8.96 -20.55 56.09
C PHE A 117 -8.78 -19.68 57.36
N LYS A 118 -9.83 -18.97 57.80
CA LYS A 118 -9.85 -18.23 59.07
C LYS A 118 -10.91 -18.82 60.00
#